data_AF-A0A2D6L4T2-F1
#
_entry.id   AF-A0A2D6L4T2-F1
#
_cell.length_a   1.000
_cell.length_b   1.000
_cell.length_c   1.000
_cell.angle_alpha   90.00
_cell.angle_beta   90.00
_cell.angle_gamma   90.00
#
_symmetry.space_group_name_H-M   'P 1'
#
loop_
_entity.id
_entity.type
_entity.pdbx_description
1 polymer ?
#
loop_
_entity_poly.entity_id
_entity_poly.type
_entity_poly.pdbx_seq_one_letter_code
_entity_poly.pdbx_strand_id
1 'polypeptide(L)'
;MLKDKRGQGIPKAVLWIGGILIVGVIIFFIVNSGFFDGISKGIDTTSMKPSETSIAQGDGAGKTVKYFDYIIGGVPNMLISNTSEVSALIIVIALWLLIFITFADILAVFSTFSREVAWVVGFLISVIAANMNFIVTVSVFAVGIFAFLGALSVFVGMFAAFAAFIAVNWGIGRFGPWVIHRRAMQAAATEAIESEAGGRTLRGVLRGLHEAGEGLRGR
;
A
#
# COMPACT_ATOMS: atom_id res chain seq x y z
N MET A 1 5.87 0.95 17.04
CA MET A 1 7.14 1.66 17.32
C MET A 1 8.23 0.60 17.51
N LEU A 2 9.01 0.29 16.48
CA LEU A 2 9.97 -0.81 16.51
C LEU A 2 11.25 -0.35 17.22
N LYS A 3 11.32 -0.56 18.53
CA LYS A 3 12.58 -0.43 19.30
C LYS A 3 13.30 -1.77 19.25
N ASP A 4 14.44 -1.82 18.55
CA ASP A 4 15.44 -2.88 18.76
C ASP A 4 15.87 -2.84 20.24
N LYS A 5 16.16 -4.03 20.82
CA LYS A 5 16.63 -4.22 22.20
C LYS A 5 17.91 -3.42 22.53
N ARG A 6 18.55 -2.81 21.53
CA ARG A 6 19.77 -1.99 21.64
C ARG A 6 19.53 -0.48 21.76
N GLY A 7 18.28 -0.01 21.71
CA GLY A 7 17.97 1.43 21.87
C GLY A 7 18.41 2.34 20.71
N GLN A 8 19.18 1.84 19.74
CA GLN A 8 19.48 2.56 18.51
C GLN A 8 18.35 2.37 17.52
N GLY A 9 17.38 3.29 17.54
CA GLY A 9 16.37 3.38 16.49
C GLY A 9 17.06 3.69 15.16
N ILE A 10 16.57 3.06 14.08
CA ILE A 10 16.98 3.42 12.71
C ILE A 10 16.80 4.94 12.57
N PRO A 11 17.84 5.69 12.16
CA PRO A 11 17.73 7.14 12.05
C PRO A 11 16.58 7.48 11.12
N LYS A 12 15.61 8.27 11.62
CA LYS A 12 14.39 8.64 10.88
C LYS A 12 14.68 9.20 9.48
N ALA A 13 15.85 9.85 9.32
CA ALA A 13 16.34 10.35 8.05
C ALA A 13 16.52 9.25 6.99
N VAL A 14 17.03 8.06 7.36
CA VAL A 14 17.24 6.95 6.41
C VAL A 14 15.91 6.37 5.93
N LEU A 15 14.92 6.27 6.82
CA LEU A 15 13.56 5.86 6.43
C LEU A 15 12.90 6.87 5.49
N TRP A 16 13.05 8.16 5.75
CA TRP A 16 12.52 9.22 4.89
C TRP A 16 13.19 9.27 3.52
N ILE A 17 14.52 9.21 3.47
CA ILE A 17 15.28 9.21 2.21
C ILE A 17 14.94 7.97 1.38
N GLY A 18 14.87 6.80 2.00
CA GLY A 18 14.46 5.56 1.32
C GLY A 18 13.04 5.65 0.77
N GLY A 19 12.10 6.20 1.56
CA GLY A 19 10.71 6.39 1.12
C GLY A 19 10.58 7.33 -0.07
N ILE A 20 11.26 8.48 -0.05
CA ILE A 20 11.23 9.46 -1.14
C ILE A 20 11.83 8.85 -2.43
N LEU A 21 12.92 8.11 -2.31
CA LEU A 21 13.59 7.50 -3.46
C LEU A 21 12.71 6.42 -4.11
N ILE A 22 12.02 5.60 -3.31
CA ILE A 22 11.06 4.61 -3.80
C ILE A 22 9.88 5.29 -4.52
N VAL A 23 9.29 6.32 -3.91
CA VAL A 23 8.18 7.08 -4.52
C VAL A 23 8.62 7.75 -5.82
N GLY A 24 9.83 8.34 -5.86
CA GLY A 24 10.39 8.95 -7.06
C GLY A 24 10.60 7.96 -8.20
N VAL A 25 11.12 6.77 -7.92
CA VAL A 25 11.30 5.70 -8.92
C VAL A 25 9.95 5.21 -9.44
N ILE A 26 8.95 5.06 -8.56
CA ILE A 26 7.58 4.70 -8.95
C ILE A 26 7.00 5.74 -9.91
N ILE A 27 7.05 7.03 -9.54
CA ILE A 27 6.51 8.12 -10.38
C ILE A 27 7.23 8.15 -11.73
N PHE A 28 8.56 7.99 -11.73
CA PHE A 28 9.35 7.94 -12.96
C PHE A 28 8.91 6.79 -13.88
N PHE A 29 8.71 5.59 -13.35
CA PHE A 29 8.21 4.45 -14.13
C PHE A 29 6.78 4.67 -14.64
N ILE A 30 5.90 5.28 -13.86
CA ILE A 30 4.52 5.60 -14.29
C ILE A 30 4.55 6.57 -15.47
N VAL A 31 5.33 7.64 -15.37
CA VAL A 31 5.43 8.66 -16.43
C VAL A 31 6.09 8.08 -17.69
N ASN A 32 7.15 7.28 -17.52
CA ASN A 32 7.96 6.80 -18.64
C ASN A 32 7.39 5.53 -19.33
N SER A 33 6.51 4.77 -18.66
CA SER A 33 5.91 3.56 -19.24
C SER A 33 4.83 3.84 -20.29
N GLY A 34 4.48 5.10 -20.54
CA GLY A 34 3.37 5.45 -21.42
C GLY A 34 2.01 4.97 -20.86
N PHE A 35 1.93 4.68 -19.55
CA PHE A 35 0.69 4.25 -18.91
C PHE A 35 -0.45 5.26 -19.15
N PHE A 36 -0.15 6.55 -19.03
CA PHE A 36 -1.11 7.62 -19.33
C PHE A 36 -1.46 7.72 -20.82
N ASP A 37 -0.54 7.38 -21.73
CA ASP A 37 -0.81 7.35 -23.16
C ASP A 37 -1.68 6.15 -23.56
N GLY A 38 -1.55 5.01 -22.88
CA GLY A 38 -2.43 3.86 -23.05
C GLY A 38 -3.84 4.14 -22.54
N ILE A 39 -3.95 4.81 -21.38
CA ILE A 39 -5.23 5.24 -20.82
C ILE A 39 -5.90 6.29 -21.72
N SER A 40 -5.16 7.29 -22.20
CA SER A 40 -5.72 8.34 -23.05
C SER A 40 -6.21 7.81 -24.40
N LYS A 41 -5.48 6.87 -25.01
CA LYS A 41 -5.90 6.19 -26.25
C LYS A 41 -7.11 5.27 -26.04
N GLY A 42 -7.24 4.65 -24.86
CA GLY A 42 -8.44 3.88 -24.50
C GLY A 42 -9.67 4.76 -24.21
N ILE A 43 -9.45 6.02 -23.85
CA ILE A 43 -10.48 7.04 -23.58
C ILE A 43 -10.72 7.93 -24.81
N ASP A 44 -10.27 7.55 -26.00
CA ASP A 44 -10.57 8.30 -27.23
C ASP A 44 -12.06 8.10 -27.61
N THR A 45 -12.91 8.86 -26.92
CA THR A 45 -14.38 8.92 -27.04
C THR A 45 -14.83 9.40 -28.43
N THR A 46 -13.90 9.80 -29.30
CA THR A 46 -14.17 10.25 -30.66
C THR A 46 -14.67 9.13 -31.58
N SER A 47 -14.52 7.85 -31.20
CA SER A 47 -15.10 6.70 -31.90
C SER A 47 -16.45 6.23 -31.36
N MET A 48 -16.92 6.76 -30.22
CA MET A 48 -18.31 6.56 -29.76
C MET A 48 -19.25 7.51 -30.51
N LYS A 49 -19.25 7.45 -31.85
CA LYS A 49 -20.47 7.83 -32.56
C LYS A 49 -21.54 6.85 -32.07
N PRO A 50 -22.70 7.32 -31.55
CA PRO A 50 -23.81 6.43 -31.28
C PRO A 50 -24.06 5.69 -32.60
N SER A 51 -23.82 4.38 -32.61
CA SER A 51 -24.03 3.59 -33.80
C SER A 51 -25.51 3.70 -34.11
N GLU A 52 -25.87 4.48 -35.13
CA GLU A 52 -27.23 4.59 -35.67
C GLU A 52 -27.68 3.28 -36.33
N THR A 53 -26.97 2.17 -36.12
CA THR A 53 -27.53 0.82 -36.23
C THR A 53 -28.49 0.56 -35.08
N SER A 54 -29.58 1.34 -35.13
CA SER A 54 -30.88 1.01 -34.60
C SER A 54 -31.22 -0.45 -34.95
N ILE A 55 -31.09 -1.33 -33.96
CA ILE A 55 -32.22 -2.04 -33.37
C ILE A 55 -33.31 -2.42 -34.40
N ALA A 56 -32.93 -3.22 -35.36
CA ALA A 56 -33.72 -4.39 -35.75
C ALA A 56 -32.77 -5.54 -35.42
N GLN A 57 -33.00 -6.38 -34.42
CA GLN A 57 -33.84 -7.56 -34.62
C GLN A 57 -33.84 -8.34 -33.30
N GLY A 58 -35.02 -8.49 -32.68
CA GLY A 58 -35.22 -9.18 -31.39
C GLY A 58 -36.58 -8.83 -30.81
N ASP A 59 -37.65 -9.31 -31.47
CA ASP A 59 -39.01 -8.75 -31.54
C ASP A 59 -39.89 -8.89 -30.27
N GLY A 60 -39.30 -8.82 -29.07
CA GLY A 60 -40.08 -8.81 -27.82
C GLY A 60 -39.32 -8.30 -26.61
N ALA A 61 -38.03 -8.65 -26.49
CA ALA A 61 -37.19 -8.16 -25.41
C ALA A 61 -36.74 -6.70 -25.63
N GLY A 62 -36.54 -6.28 -26.89
CA GLY A 62 -35.94 -4.98 -27.25
C GLY A 62 -36.73 -3.72 -26.88
N LYS A 63 -38.03 -3.83 -26.57
CA LYS A 63 -38.82 -2.66 -26.12
C LYS A 63 -38.68 -2.41 -24.63
N THR A 64 -38.58 -3.45 -23.81
CA THR A 64 -38.47 -3.32 -22.35
C THR A 64 -37.07 -2.82 -21.96
N VAL A 65 -36.02 -3.21 -22.69
CA VAL A 65 -34.64 -2.76 -22.41
C VAL A 65 -34.42 -1.28 -22.72
N LYS A 66 -35.14 -0.72 -23.71
CA LYS A 66 -35.03 0.71 -24.07
C LYS A 66 -35.40 1.66 -22.93
N TYR A 67 -36.33 1.28 -22.06
CA TYR A 67 -36.68 2.10 -20.89
C TYR A 67 -35.59 2.05 -19.82
N PHE A 68 -34.91 0.90 -19.68
CA PHE A 68 -33.80 0.75 -18.74
C PHE A 68 -32.54 1.49 -19.20
N ASP A 69 -32.29 1.57 -20.51
CA ASP A 69 -31.17 2.34 -21.07
C ASP A 69 -31.23 3.82 -20.67
N TYR A 70 -32.43 4.38 -20.48
CA TYR A 70 -32.59 5.79 -20.08
C TYR A 70 -32.26 6.05 -18.60
N ILE A 71 -32.38 5.04 -17.74
CA ILE A 71 -32.17 5.19 -16.29
C ILE A 71 -30.76 4.72 -15.90
N ILE A 72 -30.29 3.64 -16.51
CA ILE A 72 -29.06 2.92 -16.15
C ILE A 72 -27.90 3.25 -17.10
N GLY A 73 -28.20 3.93 -18.21
CA GLY A 73 -27.23 4.18 -19.29
C GLY A 73 -27.15 2.96 -20.23
N GLY A 74 -26.79 3.21 -21.48
CA GLY A 74 -26.67 2.15 -22.48
C GLY A 74 -25.59 1.13 -22.11
N VAL A 75 -25.86 -0.15 -22.35
CA VAL A 75 -24.87 -1.22 -22.12
C VAL A 75 -23.71 -1.05 -23.11
N PRO A 76 -22.44 -0.95 -22.67
CA PRO A 76 -21.32 -0.81 -23.57
C PRO A 76 -21.16 -2.03 -24.47
N ASN A 77 -20.96 -1.81 -25.77
CA ASN A 77 -20.78 -2.89 -26.76
C ASN A 77 -19.63 -3.85 -26.40
N MET A 78 -18.60 -3.35 -25.70
CA MET A 78 -17.48 -4.16 -25.24
C MET A 78 -17.88 -5.21 -24.19
N LEU A 79 -18.90 -4.94 -23.37
CA LEU A 79 -19.43 -5.95 -22.44
C LEU A 79 -20.25 -6.99 -23.21
N ILE A 80 -21.12 -6.56 -24.12
CA ILE A 80 -21.95 -7.45 -24.93
C ILE A 80 -21.09 -8.37 -25.82
N SER A 81 -19.97 -7.89 -26.35
CA SER A 81 -19.09 -8.71 -27.18
C SER A 81 -18.32 -9.78 -26.39
N ASN A 82 -18.11 -9.57 -25.09
CA ASN A 82 -17.33 -10.47 -24.23
C ASN A 82 -18.19 -11.34 -23.30
N THR A 83 -19.49 -11.08 -23.18
CA THR A 83 -20.40 -11.82 -22.31
C THR A 83 -21.81 -11.91 -22.91
N SER A 84 -22.72 -12.66 -22.28
CA SER A 84 -24.12 -12.70 -22.72
C SER A 84 -24.82 -11.36 -22.47
N GLU A 85 -25.79 -10.98 -23.30
CA GLU A 85 -26.56 -9.72 -23.15
C GLU A 85 -27.17 -9.58 -21.75
N VAL A 86 -27.72 -10.68 -21.21
CA VAL A 86 -28.31 -10.72 -19.87
C VAL A 86 -27.24 -10.51 -18.80
N SER A 87 -26.07 -11.13 -18.94
CA SER A 87 -24.94 -10.94 -18.02
C SER A 87 -24.41 -9.50 -18.06
N ALA A 88 -24.28 -8.91 -19.26
CA ALA A 88 -23.86 -7.53 -19.42
C ALA A 88 -24.83 -6.57 -18.72
N LEU A 89 -26.13 -6.76 -18.90
CA LEU A 89 -27.17 -5.96 -18.25
C LEU A 89 -27.10 -6.06 -16.71
N ILE A 90 -26.91 -7.27 -16.16
CA ILE A 90 -26.74 -7.47 -14.72
C ILE A 90 -25.49 -6.73 -14.20
N ILE A 91 -24.37 -6.78 -14.94
CA ILE A 91 -23.13 -6.09 -14.58
C ILE A 91 -23.34 -4.58 -14.56
N VAL A 92 -24.00 -4.01 -15.57
CA VAL A 92 -24.25 -2.57 -15.63
C VAL A 92 -25.17 -2.12 -14.49
N ILE A 93 -26.23 -2.87 -14.17
CA ILE A 93 -27.10 -2.59 -13.02
C ILE A 93 -26.32 -2.62 -11.70
N ALA A 94 -25.46 -3.62 -11.52
CA ALA A 94 -24.64 -3.74 -10.32
C ALA A 94 -23.65 -2.57 -10.17
N LEU A 95 -23.01 -2.16 -11.27
CA LEU A 95 -22.12 -0.99 -11.30
C LEU A 95 -22.88 0.30 -11.00
N TRP A 96 -24.06 0.49 -11.60
CA TRP A 96 -24.91 1.64 -11.35
C TRP A 96 -25.35 1.74 -9.87
N LEU A 97 -25.76 0.61 -9.27
CA LEU A 97 -26.11 0.54 -7.84
C LEU A 97 -24.93 0.88 -6.93
N LEU A 98 -23.73 0.39 -7.25
CA LEU A 98 -22.52 0.68 -6.50
C LEU A 98 -22.20 2.19 -6.53
N ILE A 99 -22.31 2.80 -7.71
CA ILE A 99 -22.10 4.24 -7.88
C ILE A 99 -23.14 5.05 -7.11
N PHE A 100 -24.40 4.63 -7.18
CA PHE A 100 -25.48 5.26 -6.42
C PHE A 100 -25.20 5.23 -4.91
N ILE A 101 -24.91 4.06 -4.34
CA ILE A 101 -24.67 3.91 -2.89
C ILE A 101 -23.45 4.74 -2.47
N THR A 102 -22.37 4.71 -3.24
CA THR A 102 -21.15 5.46 -2.90
C THR A 102 -21.37 6.98 -2.94
N PHE A 103 -22.05 7.52 -3.95
CA PHE A 103 -22.39 8.94 -3.98
C PHE A 103 -23.39 9.34 -2.90
N ALA A 104 -24.40 8.51 -2.62
CA ALA A 104 -25.36 8.75 -1.56
C ALA A 104 -24.67 8.85 -0.18
N ASP A 105 -23.72 7.96 0.11
CA ASP A 105 -22.96 7.98 1.37
C ASP A 105 -22.00 9.17 1.44
N ILE A 106 -21.29 9.49 0.35
CA ILE A 106 -20.42 10.67 0.29
C ILE A 106 -21.25 11.94 0.56
N LEU A 107 -22.40 12.10 -0.08
CA LEU A 107 -23.27 13.25 0.15
C LEU A 107 -23.85 13.26 1.57
N ALA A 108 -24.20 12.11 2.13
CA ALA A 108 -24.71 12.04 3.51
C ALA A 108 -23.66 12.47 4.54
N VAL A 109 -22.37 12.24 4.26
CA VAL A 109 -21.26 12.60 5.16
C VAL A 109 -20.80 14.05 4.97
N PHE A 110 -20.74 14.53 3.72
CA PHE A 110 -20.14 15.82 3.38
C PHE A 110 -21.15 16.95 3.12
N SER A 111 -22.44 16.65 2.98
CA SER A 111 -23.49 17.66 2.76
C SER A 111 -24.15 18.12 4.06
N THR A 112 -24.77 19.30 4.02
CA THR A 112 -25.66 19.82 5.08
C THR A 112 -27.10 19.30 4.96
N PHE A 113 -27.40 18.48 3.95
CA PHE A 113 -28.72 17.88 3.75
C PHE A 113 -29.05 16.80 4.79
N SER A 114 -30.34 16.54 5.01
CA SER A 114 -30.76 15.36 5.77
C SER A 114 -30.38 14.08 5.02
N ARG A 115 -30.24 12.96 5.75
CA ARG A 115 -29.81 11.67 5.19
C ARG A 115 -30.70 11.21 4.04
N GLU A 116 -32.00 11.43 4.17
CA GLU A 116 -33.01 11.05 3.18
C GLU A 116 -32.85 11.88 1.90
N VAL A 117 -32.64 13.19 2.04
CA VAL A 117 -32.42 14.09 0.90
C VAL A 117 -31.10 13.77 0.20
N ALA A 118 -30.03 13.46 0.96
CA ALA A 118 -28.75 13.05 0.38
C ALA A 118 -28.87 11.78 -0.47
N TRP A 119 -29.69 10.81 -0.05
CA TRP A 119 -29.97 9.60 -0.82
C TRP A 119 -30.74 9.90 -2.12
N VAL A 120 -31.75 10.77 -2.08
CA VAL A 120 -32.50 11.18 -3.29
C VAL A 120 -31.59 11.92 -4.27
N VAL A 121 -30.74 12.83 -3.77
CA VAL A 121 -29.77 13.57 -4.62
C VAL A 121 -28.72 12.61 -5.20
N GLY A 122 -28.21 11.67 -4.40
CA GLY A 122 -27.28 10.65 -4.87
C GLY A 122 -27.87 9.78 -5.99
N PHE A 123 -29.15 9.42 -5.89
CA PHE A 123 -29.88 8.71 -6.95
C PHE A 123 -29.99 9.54 -8.23
N LEU A 124 -30.34 10.82 -8.14
CA LEU A 124 -30.43 11.69 -9.31
C LEU A 124 -29.07 11.86 -10.00
N ILE A 125 -28.00 12.01 -9.22
CA ILE A 125 -26.64 12.12 -9.75
C ILE A 125 -26.19 10.81 -10.41
N SER A 126 -26.53 9.63 -9.86
CA SER A 126 -26.18 8.36 -10.50
C SER A 126 -26.89 8.17 -11.84
N VAL A 127 -28.16 8.59 -11.98
CA VAL A 127 -28.89 8.59 -13.27
C VAL A 127 -28.26 9.55 -14.28
N ILE A 128 -27.86 10.75 -13.85
CA ILE A 128 -27.17 11.71 -14.73
C ILE A 128 -25.82 11.15 -15.17
N ALA A 129 -25.03 10.61 -14.23
CA ALA A 129 -23.74 10.00 -14.52
C ALA A 129 -23.86 8.82 -15.49
N ALA A 130 -24.93 8.03 -15.38
CA ALA A 130 -25.24 6.94 -16.28
C ALA A 130 -25.48 7.40 -17.71
N ASN A 131 -26.31 8.43 -17.88
CA ASN A 131 -26.65 8.98 -19.18
C ASN A 131 -25.49 9.72 -19.86
N MET A 132 -24.53 10.23 -19.09
CA MET A 132 -23.35 10.92 -19.63
C MET A 132 -22.24 9.96 -20.12
N ASN A 133 -22.44 8.63 -20.08
CA ASN A 133 -21.38 7.63 -20.18
C ASN A 133 -20.23 7.83 -19.15
N PHE A 134 -20.44 8.71 -18.17
CA PHE A 134 -19.46 9.04 -17.14
C PHE A 134 -19.19 7.83 -16.26
N ILE A 135 -20.21 6.97 -16.05
CA ILE A 135 -20.05 5.69 -15.35
C ILE A 135 -18.98 4.83 -15.99
N VAL A 136 -18.95 4.70 -17.32
CA VAL A 136 -18.00 3.85 -18.02
C VAL A 136 -16.60 4.44 -17.91
N THR A 137 -16.44 5.74 -18.17
CA THR A 137 -15.14 6.41 -18.10
C THR A 137 -14.57 6.39 -16.68
N VAL A 138 -15.38 6.72 -15.66
CA VAL A 138 -14.95 6.68 -14.26
C VAL A 138 -14.68 5.27 -13.79
N SER A 139 -15.49 4.28 -14.18
CA SER A 139 -15.25 2.88 -13.79
C SER A 139 -13.96 2.35 -14.42
N VAL A 140 -13.71 2.60 -15.70
CA VAL A 140 -12.46 2.20 -16.37
C VAL A 140 -11.26 2.90 -15.74
N PHE A 141 -11.38 4.19 -15.43
CA PHE A 141 -10.32 4.95 -14.78
C PHE A 141 -10.05 4.47 -13.35
N ALA A 142 -11.10 4.26 -12.54
CA ALA A 142 -10.99 3.77 -11.17
C ALA A 142 -10.41 2.35 -11.14
N VAL A 143 -10.93 1.43 -11.97
CA VAL A 143 -10.38 0.07 -12.11
C VAL A 143 -8.93 0.14 -12.57
N GLY A 144 -8.58 1.03 -13.51
CA GLY A 144 -7.21 1.26 -13.95
C GLY A 144 -6.29 1.67 -12.78
N ILE A 145 -6.72 2.62 -11.95
CA ILE A 145 -5.96 3.06 -10.77
C ILE A 145 -5.83 1.93 -9.75
N PHE A 146 -6.92 1.23 -9.41
CA PHE A 146 -6.88 0.16 -8.41
C PHE A 146 -6.08 -1.05 -8.88
N ALA A 147 -6.20 -1.44 -10.15
CA ALA A 147 -5.39 -2.49 -10.74
C ALA A 147 -3.91 -2.10 -10.74
N PHE A 148 -3.61 -0.84 -11.07
CA PHE A 148 -2.25 -0.30 -11.01
C PHE A 148 -1.69 -0.30 -9.58
N LEU A 149 -2.43 0.21 -8.59
CA LEU A 149 -2.03 0.20 -7.18
C LEU A 149 -1.88 -1.22 -6.64
N GLY A 150 -2.76 -2.14 -7.04
CA GLY A 150 -2.67 -3.56 -6.72
C GLY A 150 -1.40 -4.20 -7.26
N ALA A 151 -1.10 -3.99 -8.54
CA ALA A 151 0.15 -4.44 -9.16
C ALA A 151 1.38 -3.83 -8.47
N LEU A 152 1.32 -2.53 -8.18
CA LEU A 152 2.40 -1.81 -7.49
C LEU A 152 2.65 -2.36 -6.09
N SER A 153 1.59 -2.71 -5.35
CA SER A 153 1.72 -3.36 -4.03
C SER A 153 2.50 -4.67 -4.13
N VAL A 154 2.28 -5.46 -5.18
CA VAL A 154 3.03 -6.71 -5.42
C VAL A 154 4.51 -6.41 -5.68
N PHE A 155 4.81 -5.41 -6.53
CA PHE A 155 6.19 -5.00 -6.79
C PHE A 155 6.91 -4.50 -5.54
N VAL A 156 6.24 -3.69 -4.71
CA VAL A 156 6.79 -3.21 -3.44
C VAL A 156 7.05 -4.37 -2.50
N GLY A 157 6.12 -5.34 -2.41
CA GLY A 157 6.32 -6.56 -1.61
C GLY A 157 7.52 -7.38 -2.08
N MET A 158 7.65 -7.58 -3.39
CA MET A 158 8.79 -8.28 -3.99
C MET A 158 10.11 -7.55 -3.75
N PHE A 159 10.13 -6.22 -3.91
CA PHE A 159 11.31 -5.41 -3.66
C PHE A 159 11.71 -5.40 -2.18
N ALA A 160 10.74 -5.36 -1.27
CA ALA A 160 10.99 -5.47 0.17
C ALA A 160 11.62 -6.83 0.53
N ALA A 161 11.13 -7.93 -0.05
CA ALA A 161 11.73 -9.25 0.12
C ALA A 161 13.16 -9.31 -0.41
N PHE A 162 13.40 -8.72 -1.60
CA PHE A 162 14.74 -8.63 -2.18
C PHE A 162 15.69 -7.76 -1.35
N ALA A 163 15.22 -6.62 -0.84
CA ALA A 163 15.99 -5.76 0.05
C ALA A 163 16.32 -6.46 1.37
N ALA A 164 15.38 -7.23 1.93
CA ALA A 164 15.63 -8.05 3.12
C ALA A 164 16.68 -9.13 2.85
N PHE A 165 16.60 -9.81 1.70
CA PHE A 165 17.59 -10.79 1.26
C PHE A 165 18.98 -10.18 1.13
N ILE A 166 19.08 -9.01 0.49
CA ILE A 166 20.34 -8.27 0.39
C ILE A 166 20.85 -7.87 1.77
N ALA A 167 19.98 -7.33 2.63
CA ALA A 167 20.37 -6.93 3.98
C ALA A 167 20.93 -8.10 4.80
N VAL A 168 20.34 -9.29 4.64
CA VAL A 168 20.80 -10.51 5.30
C VAL A 168 22.11 -11.01 4.70
N ASN A 169 22.20 -11.19 3.38
CA ASN A 169 23.41 -11.74 2.76
C ASN A 169 24.60 -10.78 2.81
N TRP A 170 24.37 -9.49 2.57
CA TRP A 170 25.41 -8.48 2.64
C TRP A 170 25.80 -8.17 4.09
N GLY A 171 24.81 -8.15 5.00
CA GLY A 171 25.02 -7.90 6.42
C GLY A 171 25.78 -9.02 7.13
N ILE A 172 25.44 -10.29 6.85
CA ILE A 172 26.10 -11.43 7.48
C ILE A 172 27.52 -11.62 6.90
N GLY A 173 27.70 -11.49 5.59
CA GLY A 173 28.98 -11.81 4.94
C GLY A 173 30.13 -10.88 5.34
N ARG A 174 29.93 -9.55 5.30
CA ARG A 174 31.03 -8.59 5.47
C ARG A 174 31.09 -7.95 6.86
N PHE A 175 29.93 -7.77 7.51
CA PHE A 175 29.86 -7.16 8.84
C PHE A 175 29.79 -8.18 9.98
N GLY A 176 29.43 -9.44 9.70
CA GLY A 176 29.36 -10.51 10.70
C GLY A 176 30.65 -10.65 11.52
N PRO A 177 31.82 -10.89 10.88
CA PRO A 177 33.09 -11.03 11.59
C PRO A 177 33.48 -9.77 12.36
N TRP A 178 33.23 -8.58 11.81
CA TRP A 178 33.53 -7.31 12.46
C TRP A 178 32.70 -7.09 13.74
N VAL A 179 31.39 -7.38 13.68
CA VAL A 179 30.50 -7.27 14.85
C VAL A 179 30.89 -8.28 15.93
N ILE A 180 31.22 -9.52 15.55
CA ILE A 180 31.69 -10.55 16.49
C ILE A 180 32.99 -10.10 17.15
N HIS A 181 33.95 -9.60 16.37
CA HIS A 181 35.23 -9.12 16.89
C HIS A 181 35.07 -7.96 17.87
N ARG A 182 34.18 -7.00 17.56
CA ARG A 182 33.90 -5.87 18.45
C ARG A 182 33.26 -6.30 19.76
N ARG A 183 32.34 -7.28 19.71
CA ARG A 183 31.72 -7.85 20.92
C ARG A 183 32.72 -8.65 21.75
N ALA A 184 33.60 -9.40 21.11
CA ALA A 184 34.67 -10.14 21.80
C ALA A 184 35.62 -9.18 22.52
N MET A 185 36.02 -8.06 21.89
CA MET A 185 36.85 -7.04 22.56
C MET A 185 36.14 -6.36 23.72
N GLN A 186 34.83 -6.07 23.60
CA GLN A 186 34.07 -5.50 24.71
C GLN A 186 33.95 -6.47 25.90
N ALA A 187 33.68 -7.75 25.62
CA ALA A 187 33.62 -8.80 26.64
C ALA A 187 34.98 -8.97 27.35
N ALA A 188 36.08 -9.03 26.58
CA ALA A 188 37.43 -9.11 27.13
C ALA A 188 37.80 -7.87 27.96
N ALA A 189 37.38 -6.67 27.54
CA ALA A 189 37.60 -5.45 28.32
C ALA A 189 36.82 -5.45 29.64
N THR A 190 35.57 -5.94 29.66
CA THR A 190 34.80 -6.07 30.90
C THR A 190 35.41 -7.12 31.85
N GLU A 191 35.85 -8.28 31.33
CA GLU A 191 36.54 -9.30 32.14
C GLU A 191 37.89 -8.80 32.69
N ALA A 192 38.63 -8.01 31.90
CA ALA A 192 39.87 -7.38 32.37
C ALA A 192 39.61 -6.41 33.54
N ILE A 193 38.55 -5.60 33.47
CA ILE A 193 38.18 -4.67 34.54
C ILE A 193 37.72 -5.44 35.80
N GLU A 194 36.93 -6.50 35.65
CA GLU A 194 36.49 -7.34 36.77
C GLU A 194 37.66 -8.09 37.43
N SER A 195 38.59 -8.62 36.64
CA SER A 195 39.77 -9.32 37.17
C SER A 195 40.76 -8.37 37.86
N GLU A 196 40.91 -7.13 37.38
CA GLU A 196 41.69 -6.10 38.10
C GLU A 196 41.01 -5.66 39.40
N ALA A 197 39.69 -5.48 39.39
CA ALA A 197 38.92 -5.17 40.61
C ALA A 197 39.00 -6.32 41.64
N GLY A 198 38.90 -7.57 41.16
CA GLY A 198 39.11 -8.78 41.95
C GLY A 198 40.54 -8.90 42.50
N GLY A 199 41.55 -8.56 41.69
CA GLY A 199 42.95 -8.55 42.10
C GLY A 199 43.26 -7.51 43.17
N ARG A 200 42.67 -6.31 43.07
CA ARG A 200 42.82 -5.25 44.11
C ARG A 200 42.15 -5.64 45.42
N THR A 201 40.97 -6.25 45.37
CA THR A 201 40.29 -6.75 46.57
C THR A 201 41.07 -7.89 47.23
N LEU A 202 41.57 -8.85 46.45
CA LEU A 202 42.47 -9.92 46.96
C LEU A 202 43.74 -9.36 47.60
N ARG A 203 44.41 -8.39 46.96
CA ARG A 203 45.59 -7.74 47.54
C ARG A 203 45.27 -7.00 48.84
N GLY A 204 44.12 -6.32 48.91
CA GLY A 204 43.64 -5.65 50.13
C GLY A 204 43.41 -6.62 51.28
N VAL A 205 42.76 -7.75 51.01
CA VAL A 205 42.52 -8.82 52.00
C VAL A 205 43.84 -9.42 52.50
N LEU A 206 44.77 -9.74 51.59
CA LEU A 206 46.09 -10.28 51.97
C LEU A 206 46.89 -9.32 52.85
N ARG A 207 46.85 -8.02 52.56
CA ARG A 207 47.54 -7.00 53.34
C ARG A 207 46.94 -6.87 54.74
N GLY A 208 45.61 -6.84 54.84
CA GLY A 208 44.92 -6.79 56.15
C GLY A 208 45.21 -8.02 57.02
N LEU A 209 45.29 -9.22 56.43
CA LEU A 209 45.68 -10.43 57.14
C LEU A 209 47.14 -10.39 57.62
N HIS A 210 48.05 -9.83 56.81
CA HIS A 210 49.45 -9.68 57.19
C HIS A 210 49.63 -8.73 58.38
N GLU A 211 48.99 -7.56 58.33
CA GLU A 211 49.02 -6.56 59.41
C GLU A 211 48.41 -7.11 60.71
N ALA A 212 47.30 -7.86 60.62
CA ALA A 212 46.70 -8.53 61.77
C ALA A 212 47.63 -9.62 62.37
N GLY A 213 48.35 -10.35 61.52
CA GLY A 213 49.32 -11.37 61.94
C GLY A 213 50.55 -10.78 62.63
N GLU A 214 51.08 -9.65 62.17
CA GLU A 214 52.19 -8.95 62.84
C GLU A 214 51.77 -8.38 64.19
N GLY A 215 50.55 -7.83 64.31
CA GLY A 215 50.02 -7.34 65.58
C GLY A 215 49.86 -8.41 66.66
N LEU A 216 49.66 -9.67 66.28
CA LEU A 216 49.60 -10.80 67.20
C LEU A 216 50.98 -11.35 67.58
N ARG A 217 52.02 -11.12 66.78
CA ARG A 217 53.41 -11.55 67.07
C ARG A 217 54.19 -10.57 67.96
N GLY A 218 53.75 -9.31 68.02
CA GLY A 218 54.35 -8.26 68.84
C GLY A 218 53.84 -8.18 70.29
N ARG A 219 52.97 -9.11 70.70
CA ARG A 219 52.51 -9.30 72.09
C ARG A 219 53.02 -10.63 72.62
#